data_AF-A0A1Q3GHG5-F1
#
_entry.id   AF-A0A1Q3GHG5-F1
#
_cell.length_a   1.000
_cell.length_b   1.000
_cell.length_c   1.000
_cell.angle_alpha   90.00
_cell.angle_beta   90.00
_cell.angle_gamma   90.00
#
_symmetry.space_group_name_H-M   'P 1'
#
loop_
_entity.id
_entity.type
_entity.pdbx_description
1 polymer ?
#
loop_
_entity_poly.entity_id
_entity_poly.type
_entity_poly.pdbx_seq_one_letter_code
_entity_poly.pdbx_strand_id
1 'polypeptide(L)'
;MTNAYLVFGVVAFIIIYWPYRFFLRPIVNLFRKQTALQRIIREGAPVEGEIVESLYVGELLSNGTQRTRIKVAFQNFVGTRVEEEFRFFDTLPQQKRYELGKAIQLRMGDKPVAGKKVAMVGGYNKVNFKLVAIYLSLFTLMAYCLYAFIAWPIWQKGGQNLETTLIFLNNGKLVFPVLLAASIGLFNFFFFHLLDYATGKSLKPIEFIYHGKQAQATVTRYEKTGVRVNKNPQVKFSIVFTTDQGQRIKTSIKQVVDELAIGRIHEMTHFNVLYLPDRPTKVQRTEEIHKVVKWDSYKIVPQATLFIISVIILHLVSLGI
;
A
#
# COMPACT_ATOMS: atom_id res chain seq x y z
N MET A 1 -29.87 31.21 -0.22
CA MET A 1 -28.69 31.36 0.67
C MET A 1 -28.10 30.01 1.07
N THR A 2 -28.85 29.06 1.63
CA THR A 2 -28.32 27.73 2.04
C THR A 2 -27.63 26.98 0.89
N ASN A 3 -28.20 27.04 -0.32
CA ASN A 3 -27.64 26.39 -1.50
C ASN A 3 -26.28 26.99 -1.94
N ALA A 4 -26.10 28.30 -1.80
CA ALA A 4 -24.85 28.98 -2.14
C ALA A 4 -23.66 28.49 -1.32
N TYR A 5 -23.87 28.32 -0.01
CA TYR A 5 -22.82 27.81 0.89
C TYR A 5 -22.45 26.36 0.57
N LEU A 6 -23.42 25.54 0.16
CA LEU A 6 -23.16 24.17 -0.26
C LEU A 6 -22.30 24.13 -1.54
N VAL A 7 -22.70 24.88 -2.58
CA VAL A 7 -21.95 24.98 -3.84
C VAL A 7 -20.53 25.50 -3.58
N PHE A 8 -20.40 26.58 -2.80
CA PHE A 8 -19.11 27.15 -2.43
C PHE A 8 -18.23 26.15 -1.68
N GLY A 9 -18.78 25.44 -0.69
CA GLY A 9 -18.05 24.44 0.09
C GLY A 9 -17.54 23.29 -0.76
N VAL A 10 -18.35 22.77 -1.68
CA VAL A 10 -17.95 21.70 -2.60
C VAL A 10 -16.86 22.18 -3.57
N VAL A 11 -17.00 23.37 -4.15
CA VAL A 11 -16.00 23.94 -5.06
C VAL A 11 -14.67 24.16 -4.33
N ALA A 12 -14.70 24.78 -3.15
CA ALA A 12 -13.51 24.97 -2.32
C ALA A 12 -12.86 23.63 -1.95
N PHE A 13 -13.67 22.63 -1.58
CA PHE A 13 -13.17 21.29 -1.27
C PHE A 13 -12.48 20.66 -2.48
N ILE A 14 -13.05 20.73 -3.67
CA ILE A 14 -12.45 20.17 -4.89
C ILE A 14 -11.11 20.85 -5.21
N ILE A 15 -11.06 22.18 -5.13
CA ILE A 15 -9.86 22.98 -5.42
C ILE A 15 -8.73 22.65 -4.44
N ILE A 16 -9.03 22.38 -3.18
CA ILE A 16 -8.01 22.05 -2.16
C ILE A 16 -7.63 20.56 -2.20
N TYR A 17 -8.61 19.68 -2.32
CA TYR A 17 -8.45 18.24 -2.17
C TYR A 17 -7.58 17.63 -3.27
N TRP A 18 -7.80 17.97 -4.54
CA TRP A 18 -7.10 17.33 -5.64
C TRP A 18 -5.61 17.69 -5.73
N PRO A 19 -5.21 18.97 -5.66
CA PRO A 19 -3.79 19.34 -5.60
C PRO A 19 -3.08 18.72 -4.41
N TYR A 20 -3.72 18.71 -3.24
CA TYR A 20 -3.19 18.02 -2.06
C TYR A 20 -3.00 16.52 -2.32
N ARG A 21 -4.03 15.84 -2.85
CA ARG A 21 -4.06 14.39 -3.04
C ARG A 21 -3.03 13.90 -4.05
N PHE A 22 -2.84 14.64 -5.15
CA PHE A 22 -1.94 14.26 -6.24
C PHE A 22 -0.49 14.66 -6.02
N PHE A 23 -0.23 15.83 -5.44
CA PHE A 23 1.13 16.39 -5.40
C PHE A 23 1.71 16.46 -3.98
N LEU A 24 0.95 16.95 -2.99
CA LEU A 24 1.45 17.07 -1.62
C LEU A 24 1.47 15.72 -0.87
N ARG A 25 0.43 14.90 -1.04
CA ARG A 25 0.32 13.62 -0.33
C ARG A 25 1.48 12.66 -0.65
N PRO A 26 1.96 12.49 -1.90
CA PRO A 26 3.17 11.72 -2.18
C PRO A 26 4.40 12.24 -1.42
N ILE A 27 4.61 13.56 -1.40
CA ILE A 27 5.72 14.19 -0.66
C ILE A 27 5.62 13.89 0.83
N VAL A 28 4.46 14.17 1.45
CA VAL A 28 4.23 13.90 2.87
C VAL A 28 4.43 12.42 3.20
N ASN A 29 3.97 11.51 2.33
CA ASN A 29 4.17 10.07 2.51
C ASN A 29 5.64 9.66 2.43
N LEU A 30 6.46 10.29 1.57
CA LEU A 30 7.90 10.03 1.49
C LEU A 30 8.58 10.38 2.82
N PHE A 31 8.33 11.58 3.34
CA PHE A 31 8.89 12.00 4.64
C PHE A 31 8.37 11.16 5.79
N ARG A 32 7.07 10.87 5.85
CA ARG A 32 6.50 9.98 6.88
C ARG A 32 7.16 8.59 6.89
N LYS A 33 7.40 8.00 5.70
CA LYS A 33 8.11 6.72 5.59
C LYS A 33 9.55 6.83 6.09
N GLN A 34 10.25 7.91 5.73
CA GLN A 34 11.63 8.14 6.17
C GLN A 34 11.72 8.26 7.69
N THR A 35 10.89 9.10 8.31
CA THR A 35 10.84 9.29 9.76
C THR A 35 10.47 7.98 10.47
N ALA A 36 9.54 7.22 9.92
CA ALA A 36 9.14 5.96 10.53
C ALA A 36 10.25 4.88 10.42
N LEU A 37 11.01 4.82 9.32
CA LEU A 37 12.18 3.96 9.21
C LEU A 37 13.28 4.38 10.20
N GLN A 38 13.54 5.68 10.33
CA GLN A 38 14.49 6.19 11.32
C GLN A 38 14.07 5.85 12.75
N ARG A 39 12.77 5.88 13.05
CA ARG A 39 12.24 5.43 14.34
C ARG A 39 12.55 3.95 14.58
N ILE A 40 12.34 3.07 13.59
CA ILE A 40 12.70 1.65 13.72
C ILE A 40 14.20 1.49 14.00
N ILE A 41 15.07 2.22 13.31
CA ILE A 41 16.52 2.13 13.51
C ILE A 41 16.93 2.58 14.93
N ARG A 42 16.26 3.59 15.50
CA ARG A 42 16.59 4.14 16.82
C ARG A 42 15.98 3.37 17.99
N GLU A 43 14.70 3.04 17.88
CA GLU A 43 13.88 2.51 18.98
C GLU A 43 13.58 1.00 18.83
N GLY A 44 13.86 0.41 17.66
CA GLY A 44 13.54 -0.98 17.38
C GLY A 44 14.37 -1.97 18.20
N ALA A 45 13.81 -3.16 18.41
CA ALA A 45 14.50 -4.28 19.02
C ALA A 45 15.70 -4.70 18.13
N PRO A 46 16.92 -4.83 18.69
CA PRO A 46 18.07 -5.29 17.93
C PRO A 46 17.89 -6.76 17.53
N VAL A 47 18.20 -7.06 16.28
CA VAL A 47 18.15 -8.43 15.73
C VAL A 47 19.36 -8.63 14.83
N GLU A 48 20.03 -9.76 14.99
CA GLU A 48 21.11 -10.16 14.09
C GLU A 48 20.54 -10.91 12.90
N GLY A 49 20.97 -10.52 11.71
CA GLY A 49 20.60 -11.18 10.46
C GLY A 49 21.82 -11.74 9.76
N GLU A 50 21.62 -12.82 9.01
CA GLU A 50 22.63 -13.48 8.17
C GLU A 50 22.28 -13.28 6.70
N ILE A 51 23.25 -12.85 5.89
CA ILE A 51 23.03 -12.67 4.44
C ILE A 51 23.00 -14.03 3.75
N VAL A 52 21.81 -14.43 3.27
CA VAL A 52 21.60 -15.71 2.57
C VAL A 52 21.68 -15.58 1.04
N GLU A 53 21.48 -14.36 0.52
CA GLU A 53 21.64 -14.06 -0.90
C GLU A 53 22.20 -12.65 -1.07
N SER A 54 23.12 -12.47 -2.00
CA SER A 54 23.67 -11.15 -2.33
C SER A 54 23.87 -11.01 -3.83
N LEU A 55 23.26 -9.97 -4.39
CA LEU A 55 23.27 -9.66 -5.82
C LEU A 55 23.60 -8.17 -6.01
N TYR A 56 24.73 -7.91 -6.67
CA TYR A 56 25.05 -6.58 -7.18
C TYR A 56 24.39 -6.40 -8.54
N VAL A 57 23.50 -5.42 -8.65
CA VAL A 57 22.63 -5.21 -9.80
C VAL A 57 23.17 -4.07 -10.68
N GLY A 58 23.74 -4.43 -11.82
CA GLY A 58 24.26 -3.47 -12.79
C GLY A 58 25.64 -2.89 -12.42
N GLU A 59 26.06 -1.92 -13.23
CA GLU A 59 27.37 -1.27 -13.13
C GLU A 59 27.46 -0.25 -11.98
N LEU A 60 28.69 0.10 -11.60
CA LEU A 60 28.92 1.22 -10.69
C LEU A 60 28.38 2.50 -11.32
N LEU A 61 27.59 3.22 -10.53
CA LEU A 61 27.13 4.55 -10.89
C LEU A 61 28.33 5.51 -10.87
N SER A 62 28.24 6.61 -11.63
CA SER A 62 29.29 7.64 -11.72
C SER A 62 29.74 8.22 -10.36
N ASN A 63 28.92 8.08 -9.32
CA ASN A 63 29.25 8.49 -7.95
C ASN A 63 29.91 7.39 -7.09
N GLY A 64 30.37 6.28 -7.69
CA GLY A 64 30.99 5.15 -7.01
C GLY A 64 30.02 4.23 -6.26
N THR A 65 28.70 4.48 -6.32
CA THR A 65 27.70 3.63 -5.66
C THR A 65 27.26 2.48 -6.55
N GLN A 66 26.84 1.36 -5.98
CA GLN A 66 26.29 0.23 -6.72
C GLN A 66 24.92 -0.16 -6.18
N ARG A 67 23.99 -0.53 -7.06
CA ARG A 67 22.69 -1.06 -6.61
C ARG A 67 22.89 -2.46 -6.08
N THR A 68 22.48 -2.71 -4.85
CA THR A 68 22.66 -3.99 -4.19
C THR A 68 21.31 -4.51 -3.72
N ARG A 69 21.10 -5.80 -3.95
CA ARG A 69 19.96 -6.56 -3.46
C ARG A 69 20.49 -7.69 -2.60
N ILE A 70 20.05 -7.75 -1.36
CA ILE A 70 20.38 -8.85 -0.45
C ILE A 70 19.12 -9.49 0.10
N LYS A 71 19.17 -10.77 0.41
CA LYS A 71 18.20 -11.41 1.31
C LYS A 71 18.89 -11.70 2.62
N VAL A 72 18.23 -11.34 3.71
CA VAL A 72 18.75 -11.53 5.06
C VAL A 72 17.79 -12.43 5.81
N ALA A 73 18.33 -13.51 6.38
CA ALA A 73 17.62 -14.39 7.30
C ALA A 73 17.82 -13.91 8.74
N PHE A 74 16.74 -13.78 9.50
CA PHE A 74 16.79 -13.37 10.91
C PHE A 74 15.65 -14.01 11.70
N GLN A 75 15.73 -13.94 13.04
CA GLN A 75 14.64 -14.41 13.89
C GLN A 75 13.56 -13.33 14.05
N ASN A 76 12.31 -13.72 13.86
CA ASN A 76 11.16 -12.84 14.08
C ASN A 76 10.86 -12.65 15.58
N PHE A 77 9.79 -11.91 15.93
CA PHE A 77 9.43 -11.63 17.34
C PHE A 77 9.12 -12.89 18.16
N VAL A 78 8.87 -14.03 17.51
CA VAL A 78 8.54 -15.31 18.15
C VAL A 78 9.62 -16.37 17.93
N GLY A 79 10.82 -15.97 17.47
CA GLY A 79 11.98 -16.85 17.30
C GLY A 79 11.97 -17.72 16.03
N THR A 80 11.07 -17.47 15.08
CA THR A 80 11.04 -18.20 13.80
C THR A 80 11.97 -17.54 12.79
N ARG A 81 12.79 -18.34 12.11
CA ARG A 81 13.70 -17.87 11.06
C ARG A 81 12.90 -17.44 9.83
N VAL A 82 13.05 -16.18 9.44
CA VAL A 82 12.36 -15.58 8.28
C VAL A 82 13.36 -14.85 7.41
N GLU A 83 13.03 -14.73 6.13
CA GLU A 83 13.85 -14.06 5.12
C GLU A 83 13.17 -12.79 4.63
N GLU A 84 13.94 -11.72 4.50
CA GLU A 84 13.46 -10.46 3.93
C GLU A 84 14.46 -9.93 2.89
N GLU A 85 13.97 -9.51 1.74
CA GLU A 85 14.78 -8.91 0.69
C GLU A 85 14.97 -7.41 0.94
N PHE A 86 16.21 -6.92 0.96
CA PHE A 86 16.54 -5.50 1.02
C PHE A 86 17.13 -5.01 -0.30
N ARG A 87 16.76 -3.78 -0.70
CA ARG A 87 17.27 -3.11 -1.89
C ARG A 87 17.79 -1.74 -1.50
N PHE A 88 19.05 -1.47 -1.80
CA PHE A 88 19.70 -0.21 -1.46
C PHE A 88 20.87 0.09 -2.41
N PHE A 89 21.48 1.25 -2.22
CA PHE A 89 22.71 1.64 -2.92
C PHE A 89 23.87 1.47 -1.94
N ASP A 90 24.82 0.60 -2.27
CA ASP A 90 26.07 0.46 -1.52
C ASP A 90 27.02 1.60 -1.93
N THR A 91 27.49 2.38 -0.95
CA THR A 91 28.44 3.47 -1.13
C THR A 91 29.88 3.00 -1.25
N LEU A 92 30.19 1.79 -0.78
CA LEU A 92 31.55 1.23 -0.74
C LEU A 92 31.52 -0.25 -1.15
N PRO A 93 31.13 -0.57 -2.41
CA PRO A 93 31.04 -1.96 -2.87
C PRO A 93 32.38 -2.70 -2.83
N GLN A 94 33.50 -1.97 -2.96
CA GLN A 94 34.86 -2.53 -2.91
C GLN A 94 35.19 -3.18 -1.56
N GLN A 95 34.53 -2.77 -0.47
CA GLN A 95 34.72 -3.34 0.86
C GLN A 95 34.00 -4.68 1.05
N LYS A 96 33.23 -5.13 0.06
CA LYS A 96 32.57 -6.45 0.05
C LYS A 96 31.75 -6.71 1.33
N ARG A 97 31.10 -5.66 1.85
CA ARG A 97 30.42 -5.69 3.16
C ARG A 97 29.21 -6.63 3.20
N TYR A 98 28.64 -6.92 2.05
CA TYR A 98 27.37 -7.65 1.93
C TYR A 98 27.55 -9.00 1.22
N GLU A 99 28.62 -9.74 1.52
CA GLU A 99 28.82 -11.09 0.99
C GLU A 99 27.98 -12.14 1.75
N LEU A 100 27.77 -13.29 1.11
CA LEU A 100 27.07 -14.43 1.68
C LEU A 100 27.68 -14.84 3.03
N GLY A 101 26.82 -15.16 4.00
CA GLY A 101 27.22 -15.61 5.34
C GLY A 101 27.68 -14.50 6.30
N LYS A 102 27.83 -13.24 5.84
CA LYS A 102 28.16 -12.14 6.75
C LYS A 102 26.95 -11.76 7.62
N ALA A 103 27.23 -11.48 8.88
CA ALA A 103 26.25 -10.96 9.82
C ALA A 103 25.98 -9.47 9.56
N ILE A 104 24.72 -9.07 9.64
CA ILE A 104 24.27 -7.67 9.53
C ILE A 104 23.37 -7.33 10.71
N GLN A 105 23.56 -6.14 11.27
CA GLN A 105 22.71 -5.64 12.35
C GLN A 105 21.42 -5.08 11.79
N LEU A 106 20.31 -5.61 12.27
CA LEU A 106 18.96 -5.18 11.95
C LEU A 106 18.26 -4.64 13.20
N ARG A 107 17.23 -3.84 12.97
CA ARG A 107 16.31 -3.36 14.00
C ARG A 107 14.89 -3.68 13.58
N MET A 108 14.13 -4.29 14.48
CA MET A 108 12.72 -4.64 14.25
C MET A 108 11.82 -3.71 15.06
N GLY A 109 10.78 -3.14 14.43
CA GLY A 109 9.80 -2.28 15.08
C GLY A 109 8.39 -2.85 14.97
N ASP A 110 7.54 -2.53 15.94
CA ASP A 110 6.20 -3.10 16.02
C ASP A 110 5.28 -2.64 14.88
N LYS A 111 5.50 -1.42 14.38
CA LYS A 111 4.67 -0.80 13.34
C LYS A 111 5.30 -1.00 11.96
N PRO A 112 4.56 -1.56 10.98
CA PRO A 112 5.09 -1.75 9.65
C PRO A 112 5.22 -0.42 8.90
N VAL A 113 6.37 -0.22 8.26
CA VAL A 113 6.67 0.92 7.39
C VAL A 113 6.88 0.41 5.98
N ALA A 114 6.07 0.92 5.03
CA ALA A 114 6.10 0.47 3.62
C ALA A 114 5.96 -1.05 3.44
N GLY A 115 5.28 -1.73 4.36
CA GLY A 115 5.08 -3.17 4.31
C GLY A 115 6.12 -4.01 5.07
N LYS A 116 7.10 -3.37 5.72
CA LYS A 116 8.18 -4.07 6.44
C LYS A 116 8.25 -3.61 7.89
N LYS A 117 8.62 -4.50 8.81
CA LYS A 117 8.88 -4.16 10.22
C LYS A 117 10.36 -4.10 10.57
N VAL A 118 11.24 -4.38 9.61
CA VAL A 118 12.69 -4.46 9.82
C VAL A 118 13.43 -3.38 9.02
N ALA A 119 14.47 -2.82 9.62
CA ALA A 119 15.37 -1.86 9.00
C ALA A 119 16.83 -2.23 9.27
N MET A 120 17.71 -1.99 8.29
CA MET A 120 19.16 -2.19 8.43
C MET A 120 19.79 -1.02 9.20
N VAL A 121 20.69 -1.33 10.14
CA VAL A 121 21.47 -0.33 10.86
C VAL A 121 22.56 0.24 9.94
N GLY A 122 22.83 1.54 10.03
CA GLY A 122 23.84 2.23 9.21
C GLY A 122 23.37 2.63 7.80
N GLY A 123 22.13 2.31 7.42
CA GLY A 123 21.51 2.77 6.18
C GLY A 123 20.98 4.21 6.29
N TYR A 124 21.30 5.05 5.30
CA TYR A 124 20.74 6.40 5.17
C TYR A 124 19.70 6.45 4.06
N ASN A 125 18.47 6.83 4.41
CA ASN A 125 17.44 7.08 3.42
C ASN A 125 17.59 8.50 2.86
N LYS A 126 18.04 8.60 1.61
CA LYS A 126 18.09 9.88 0.88
C LYS A 126 16.78 10.12 0.15
N VAL A 127 16.09 11.21 0.51
CA VAL A 127 14.95 11.69 -0.27
C VAL A 127 15.48 12.27 -1.58
N ASN A 128 14.87 11.87 -2.69
CA ASN A 128 15.22 12.44 -3.98
C ASN A 128 14.62 13.85 -4.09
N PHE A 129 15.40 14.87 -3.73
CA PHE A 129 14.98 16.27 -3.80
C PHE A 129 14.54 16.71 -5.20
N LYS A 130 15.07 16.12 -6.27
CA LYS A 130 14.60 16.41 -7.64
C LYS A 130 13.15 16.00 -7.83
N LEU A 131 12.76 14.83 -7.32
CA LEU A 131 11.36 14.39 -7.36
C LEU A 131 10.46 15.30 -6.50
N VAL A 132 10.92 15.70 -5.31
CA VAL A 132 10.17 16.64 -4.46
C VAL A 132 9.98 17.97 -5.18
N ALA A 133 11.02 18.50 -5.82
CA ALA A 133 10.97 19.74 -6.59
C ALA A 133 10.00 19.62 -7.78
N ILE A 134 10.01 18.49 -8.51
CA ILE A 134 9.05 18.22 -9.60
C ILE A 134 7.61 18.19 -9.07
N TYR A 135 7.34 17.49 -7.97
CA TYR A 135 5.99 17.46 -7.41
C TYR A 135 5.54 18.83 -6.91
N LEU A 136 6.44 19.62 -6.33
CA LEU A 136 6.15 20.97 -5.85
C LEU A 136 5.95 21.97 -6.99
N SER A 137 6.72 21.86 -8.08
CA SER A 137 6.53 22.70 -9.26
C SER A 137 5.21 22.37 -9.96
N LEU A 138 4.88 21.09 -10.11
CA LEU A 138 3.58 20.66 -10.64
C LEU A 138 2.41 21.10 -9.75
N PHE A 139 2.57 21.04 -8.42
CA PHE A 139 1.59 21.57 -7.49
C PHE A 139 1.36 23.07 -7.70
N THR A 140 2.43 23.85 -7.82
CA THR A 140 2.37 25.30 -8.01
C THR A 140 1.72 25.66 -9.34
N LEU A 141 2.09 24.95 -10.42
CA LEU A 141 1.48 25.13 -11.74
C LEU A 141 -0.02 24.80 -11.73
N MET A 142 -0.40 23.67 -11.12
CA MET A 142 -1.80 23.28 -10.99
C MET A 142 -2.59 24.29 -10.16
N ALA A 143 -2.04 24.74 -9.03
CA ALA A 143 -2.67 25.75 -8.18
C ALA A 143 -2.87 27.07 -8.94
N TYR A 144 -1.88 27.48 -9.74
CA TYR A 144 -1.98 28.65 -10.60
C TYR A 144 -3.08 28.49 -11.66
N CYS A 145 -3.16 27.33 -12.34
CA CYS A 145 -4.22 27.05 -13.31
C CYS A 145 -5.61 27.08 -12.67
N LEU A 146 -5.79 26.44 -11.51
CA LEU A 146 -7.05 26.48 -10.77
C LEU A 146 -7.42 27.89 -10.33
N TYR A 147 -6.43 28.68 -9.91
CA TYR A 147 -6.65 30.09 -9.58
C TYR A 147 -7.09 30.88 -10.82
N ALA A 148 -6.32 30.84 -11.91
CA ALA A 148 -6.54 31.66 -13.10
C ALA A 148 -7.81 31.30 -13.88
N PHE A 149 -8.15 30.01 -13.99
CA PHE A 149 -9.27 29.55 -14.82
C PHE A 149 -10.55 29.24 -14.06
N ILE A 150 -10.49 29.06 -12.73
CA ILE A 150 -11.67 28.72 -11.92
C ILE A 150 -11.93 29.78 -10.85
N ALA A 151 -11.00 29.97 -9.91
CA ALA A 151 -11.24 30.84 -8.76
C ALA A 151 -11.40 32.32 -9.18
N TRP A 152 -10.52 32.80 -10.05
CA TRP A 152 -10.52 34.18 -10.52
C TRP A 152 -11.77 34.54 -11.34
N PRO A 153 -12.21 33.74 -12.34
CA PRO A 153 -13.46 34.00 -13.05
C PRO A 153 -14.69 33.98 -12.15
N ILE A 154 -14.77 33.05 -11.18
CA ILE A 154 -15.86 33.01 -10.20
C ILE A 154 -15.87 34.30 -9.36
N TRP A 155 -14.69 34.73 -8.89
CA TRP A 155 -14.54 35.94 -8.10
C TRP A 155 -14.92 37.22 -8.88
N GLN A 156 -14.55 37.29 -10.16
CA GLN A 156 -14.91 38.40 -11.05
C GLN A 156 -16.42 38.45 -11.32
N LYS A 157 -17.04 37.31 -11.65
CA LYS A 157 -18.50 37.20 -11.83
C LYS A 157 -19.27 37.54 -10.56
N GLY A 158 -18.69 37.21 -9.41
CA GLY A 158 -19.19 37.58 -8.10
C GLY A 158 -18.93 39.03 -7.70
N GLY A 159 -18.53 39.91 -8.62
CA GLY A 159 -18.35 41.34 -8.34
C GLY A 159 -17.22 41.65 -7.35
N GLN A 160 -16.27 40.72 -7.17
CA GLN A 160 -15.15 40.82 -6.22
C GLN A 160 -15.57 41.04 -4.75
N ASN A 161 -16.79 40.63 -4.40
CA ASN A 161 -17.29 40.62 -3.04
C ASN A 161 -17.88 39.24 -2.73
N LEU A 162 -17.67 38.77 -1.49
CA LEU A 162 -18.13 37.46 -1.04
C LEU A 162 -19.65 37.34 -1.12
N GLU A 163 -20.40 38.38 -0.74
CA GLU A 163 -21.87 38.35 -0.73
C GLU A 163 -22.45 38.17 -2.14
N THR A 164 -21.97 38.96 -3.10
CA THR A 164 -22.37 38.89 -4.51
C THR A 164 -21.88 37.60 -5.18
N THR A 165 -20.72 37.07 -4.76
CA THR A 165 -20.25 35.73 -5.18
C THR A 165 -21.19 34.63 -4.68
N LEU A 166 -21.64 34.70 -3.43
CA LEU A 166 -22.60 33.74 -2.88
C LEU A 166 -23.96 33.86 -3.58
N ILE A 167 -24.40 35.06 -3.94
CA ILE A 167 -25.63 35.26 -4.73
C ILE A 167 -25.49 34.59 -6.11
N PHE A 168 -24.36 34.77 -6.81
CA PHE A 168 -24.08 34.08 -8.07
C PHE A 168 -24.11 32.55 -7.92
N LEU A 169 -23.50 32.02 -6.85
CA LEU A 169 -23.48 30.58 -6.56
C LEU A 169 -24.83 30.03 -6.07
N ASN A 170 -25.79 30.90 -5.70
CA ASN A 170 -27.15 30.50 -5.30
C ASN A 170 -28.05 30.13 -6.50
N ASN A 171 -27.51 30.10 -7.72
CA ASN A 171 -28.27 29.73 -8.91
C ASN A 171 -28.74 28.26 -8.81
N GLY A 172 -30.05 28.04 -8.91
CA GLY A 172 -30.65 26.70 -8.81
C GLY A 172 -30.09 25.69 -9.82
N LYS A 173 -29.58 26.17 -10.96
CA LYS A 173 -28.96 25.32 -11.99
C LYS A 173 -27.64 24.69 -11.53
N LEU A 174 -26.90 25.34 -10.63
CA LEU A 174 -25.64 24.83 -10.07
C LEU A 174 -25.84 23.81 -8.95
N VAL A 175 -27.01 23.83 -8.30
CA VAL A 175 -27.31 22.93 -7.17
C VAL A 175 -27.39 21.49 -7.63
N PHE A 176 -28.06 21.22 -8.75
CA PHE A 176 -28.23 19.88 -9.28
C PHE A 176 -26.91 19.17 -9.64
N PRO A 177 -25.99 19.74 -10.46
CA PRO A 177 -24.72 19.09 -10.80
C PRO A 177 -23.82 18.91 -9.57
N VAL A 178 -23.85 19.84 -8.60
CA VAL A 178 -23.10 19.71 -7.34
C VAL A 178 -23.64 18.59 -6.46
N LEU A 179 -24.97 18.47 -6.30
CA LEU A 179 -25.58 17.38 -5.54
C LEU A 179 -25.40 16.02 -6.21
N LEU A 180 -25.49 15.96 -7.54
CA LEU A 180 -25.23 14.74 -8.30
C LEU A 180 -23.80 14.26 -8.07
N ALA A 181 -22.84 15.18 -8.09
CA ALA A 181 -21.44 14.87 -7.84
C ALA A 181 -21.14 14.42 -6.42
N ALA A 182 -21.73 15.10 -5.43
CA ALA A 182 -21.64 14.69 -4.04
C ALA A 182 -22.22 13.28 -3.85
N SER A 183 -23.34 12.98 -4.52
CA SER A 183 -23.99 11.67 -4.48
C SER A 183 -23.14 10.58 -5.16
N ILE A 184 -22.56 10.85 -6.33
CA ILE A 184 -21.63 9.93 -7.01
C ILE A 184 -20.35 9.74 -6.16
N GLY A 185 -19.87 10.80 -5.52
CA GLY A 185 -18.78 10.80 -4.54
C GLY A 185 -19.03 9.82 -3.40
N LEU A 186 -20.18 9.99 -2.74
CA LEU A 186 -20.59 9.16 -1.62
C LEU A 186 -20.85 7.71 -2.05
N PHE A 187 -21.48 7.51 -3.20
CA PHE A 187 -21.72 6.19 -3.76
C PHE A 187 -20.41 5.46 -4.06
N ASN A 188 -19.45 6.11 -4.71
CA ASN A 188 -18.13 5.53 -4.94
C ASN A 188 -17.44 5.21 -3.61
N PHE A 189 -17.43 6.15 -2.66
CA PHE A 189 -16.83 5.91 -1.34
C PHE A 189 -17.42 4.66 -0.68
N PHE A 190 -18.75 4.54 -0.64
CA PHE A 190 -19.43 3.41 -0.02
C PHE A 190 -19.24 2.11 -0.80
N PHE A 191 -19.38 2.14 -2.12
CA PHE A 191 -19.21 0.98 -3.00
C PHE A 191 -17.81 0.38 -2.89
N PHE A 192 -16.77 1.21 -2.93
CA PHE A 192 -15.38 0.73 -2.79
C PHE A 192 -15.03 0.35 -1.37
N HIS A 193 -15.61 0.98 -0.35
CA HIS A 193 -15.48 0.53 1.03
C HIS A 193 -16.12 -0.85 1.26
N LEU A 194 -17.28 -1.07 0.65
CA LEU A 194 -17.97 -2.35 0.67
C LEU A 194 -17.20 -3.42 -0.10
N LEU A 195 -16.60 -3.08 -1.25
CA LEU A 195 -15.70 -3.98 -1.98
C LEU A 195 -14.46 -4.33 -1.15
N ASP A 196 -13.84 -3.38 -0.45
CA ASP A 196 -12.71 -3.62 0.46
C ASP A 196 -13.09 -4.58 1.60
N TYR A 197 -14.33 -4.49 2.10
CA TYR A 197 -14.88 -5.39 3.11
C TYR A 197 -15.18 -6.78 2.55
N ALA A 198 -15.85 -6.85 1.40
CA ALA A 198 -16.29 -8.08 0.75
C ALA A 198 -15.14 -8.90 0.13
N THR A 199 -14.11 -8.23 -0.40
CA THR A 199 -12.88 -8.89 -0.85
C THR A 199 -12.00 -9.37 0.29
N GLY A 200 -12.42 -9.11 1.54
CA GLY A 200 -11.85 -9.66 2.75
C GLY A 200 -10.36 -9.49 2.77
N LYS A 201 -9.88 -8.26 3.01
CA LYS A 201 -8.46 -7.90 3.21
C LYS A 201 -7.66 -9.12 3.64
N SER A 202 -7.02 -9.81 2.68
CA SER A 202 -6.20 -10.97 3.02
C SER A 202 -5.24 -10.48 4.08
N LEU A 203 -5.23 -11.13 5.25
CA LEU A 203 -4.34 -10.76 6.34
C LEU A 203 -2.98 -10.41 5.75
N LYS A 204 -2.49 -9.21 6.06
CA LYS A 204 -1.26 -8.71 5.45
C LYS A 204 -0.19 -9.76 5.71
N PRO A 205 0.52 -10.26 4.68
CA PRO A 205 1.60 -11.26 4.84
C PRO A 205 2.60 -10.90 5.96
N ILE A 206 2.74 -9.60 6.22
CA ILE A 206 3.47 -8.97 7.31
C ILE A 206 3.21 -9.61 8.69
N GLU A 207 1.96 -9.88 9.06
CA GLU A 207 1.66 -10.40 10.41
C GLU A 207 2.26 -11.81 10.59
N PHE A 208 2.15 -12.65 9.57
CA PHE A 208 2.74 -13.99 9.56
C PHE A 208 4.27 -13.98 9.44
N ILE A 209 4.85 -13.02 8.71
CA ILE A 209 6.32 -12.88 8.64
C ILE A 209 6.89 -12.58 10.03
N TYR A 210 6.35 -11.57 10.73
CA TYR A 210 7.00 -11.07 11.94
C TYR A 210 6.52 -11.75 13.24
N HIS A 211 5.35 -12.41 13.24
CA HIS A 211 4.78 -13.07 14.43
C HIS A 211 4.34 -14.52 14.18
N GLY A 212 4.55 -15.07 12.98
CA GLY A 212 4.20 -16.46 12.68
C GLY A 212 5.22 -17.44 13.25
N LYS A 213 4.72 -18.56 13.77
CA LYS A 213 5.51 -19.76 14.10
C LYS A 213 5.36 -20.80 13.01
N GLN A 214 6.47 -21.43 12.65
CA GLN A 214 6.47 -22.49 11.63
C GLN A 214 5.96 -23.81 12.22
N ALA A 215 5.08 -24.48 11.49
CA ALA A 215 4.65 -25.85 11.78
C ALA A 215 4.51 -26.64 10.47
N GLN A 216 4.70 -27.95 10.55
CA GLN A 216 4.37 -28.85 9.45
C GLN A 216 2.90 -29.24 9.55
N ALA A 217 2.15 -28.95 8.50
CA ALA A 217 0.75 -29.30 8.41
C ALA A 217 0.55 -30.54 7.52
N THR A 218 -0.34 -31.43 7.95
CA THR A 218 -0.79 -32.58 7.18
C THR A 218 -2.14 -32.26 6.53
N VAL A 219 -2.26 -32.51 5.23
CA VAL A 219 -3.50 -32.33 4.49
C VAL A 219 -4.42 -33.51 4.75
N THR A 220 -5.62 -33.24 5.27
CA THR A 220 -6.62 -34.28 5.50
C THR A 220 -7.65 -34.35 4.38
N ARG A 221 -7.93 -33.22 3.73
CA ARG A 221 -8.91 -33.12 2.64
C ARG A 221 -8.60 -31.93 1.76
N TYR A 222 -8.92 -32.01 0.48
CA TYR A 222 -8.97 -30.84 -0.41
C TYR A 222 -10.35 -30.78 -1.08
N GLU A 223 -10.84 -29.56 -1.33
CA GLU A 223 -12.13 -29.29 -1.96
C GLU A 223 -11.98 -28.15 -2.98
N LYS A 224 -12.56 -28.31 -4.17
CA LYS A 224 -12.60 -27.22 -5.16
C LYS A 224 -13.59 -26.17 -4.66
N THR A 225 -13.18 -24.90 -4.67
CA THR A 225 -14.05 -23.81 -4.20
C THR A 225 -14.99 -23.27 -5.28
N GLY A 226 -14.84 -23.71 -6.53
CA GLY A 226 -15.54 -23.16 -7.69
C GLY A 226 -15.02 -21.79 -8.17
N VAL A 227 -14.15 -21.15 -7.39
CA VAL A 227 -13.57 -19.84 -7.71
C VAL A 227 -12.28 -20.02 -8.52
N ARG A 228 -12.10 -19.21 -9.57
CA ARG A 228 -10.83 -19.12 -10.33
C ARG A 228 -10.23 -17.73 -10.17
N VAL A 229 -8.93 -17.66 -9.97
CA VAL A 229 -8.14 -16.43 -9.88
C VAL A 229 -7.09 -16.47 -10.99
N ASN A 230 -7.14 -15.53 -11.93
CA ASN A 230 -6.24 -15.49 -13.09
C ASN A 230 -6.20 -16.81 -13.87
N LYS A 231 -7.38 -17.38 -14.16
CA LYS A 231 -7.57 -18.70 -14.81
C LYS A 231 -7.09 -19.89 -13.98
N ASN A 232 -6.38 -19.71 -12.87
CA ASN A 232 -6.00 -20.78 -11.96
C ASN A 232 -7.10 -21.06 -10.93
N PRO A 233 -7.48 -22.31 -10.66
CA PRO A 233 -8.51 -22.60 -9.67
C PRO A 233 -8.03 -22.44 -8.24
N GLN A 234 -8.97 -22.03 -7.38
CA GLN A 234 -8.77 -21.97 -5.94
C GLN A 234 -9.27 -23.27 -5.29
N VAL A 235 -8.40 -23.89 -4.49
CA VAL A 235 -8.65 -25.13 -3.76
C VAL A 235 -8.58 -24.83 -2.26
N LYS A 236 -9.51 -25.39 -1.49
CA LYS A 236 -9.53 -25.34 -0.04
C LYS A 236 -8.90 -26.61 0.50
N PHE A 237 -7.78 -26.49 1.19
CA PHE A 237 -7.11 -27.57 1.89
C PHE A 237 -7.54 -27.55 3.35
N SER A 238 -8.12 -28.65 3.84
CA SER A 238 -8.29 -28.89 5.27
C SER A 238 -7.01 -29.51 5.80
N ILE A 239 -6.47 -28.91 6.83
CA ILE A 239 -5.16 -29.25 7.38
C ILE A 239 -5.22 -29.48 8.88
N VAL A 240 -4.29 -30.28 9.37
CA VAL A 240 -4.05 -30.51 10.78
C VAL A 240 -2.57 -30.28 11.07
N PHE A 241 -2.28 -29.55 12.14
CA PHE A 241 -0.91 -29.36 12.62
C PHE A 241 -0.91 -29.30 14.15
N THR A 242 0.27 -29.45 14.73
CA THR A 242 0.48 -29.37 16.19
C THR A 242 1.23 -28.09 16.52
N THR A 243 0.74 -27.34 17.50
CA THR A 243 1.45 -26.16 18.02
C THR A 243 2.66 -26.56 18.86
N ASP A 244 3.52 -25.60 19.16
CA ASP A 244 4.62 -25.75 20.11
C ASP A 244 4.16 -26.15 21.52
N GLN A 245 2.94 -25.77 21.90
CA GLN A 245 2.28 -26.18 23.15
C GLN A 245 1.67 -27.59 23.10
N GLY A 246 1.85 -28.34 22.00
CA GLY A 246 1.30 -29.69 21.83
C GLY A 246 -0.17 -29.73 21.44
N GLN A 247 -0.82 -28.59 21.17
CA GLN A 247 -2.23 -28.55 20.79
C GLN A 247 -2.39 -28.90 19.31
N ARG A 248 -3.25 -29.88 19.00
CA ARG A 248 -3.65 -30.20 17.62
C ARG A 248 -4.73 -29.24 17.13
N ILE A 249 -4.44 -28.50 16.06
CA ILE A 249 -5.36 -27.56 15.44
C ILE A 249 -5.82 -28.12 14.10
N LYS A 250 -7.14 -28.14 13.89
CA LYS A 250 -7.77 -28.44 12.60
C LYS A 250 -8.27 -27.14 11.99
N THR A 251 -7.80 -26.79 10.80
CA THR A 251 -8.20 -25.56 10.10
C THR A 251 -8.22 -25.77 8.60
N SER A 252 -8.55 -24.73 7.83
CA SER A 252 -8.53 -24.79 6.37
C SER A 252 -7.88 -23.56 5.76
N ILE A 253 -7.10 -23.77 4.71
CA ILE A 253 -6.42 -22.75 3.92
C ILE A 253 -6.94 -22.81 2.48
N LYS A 254 -7.25 -21.64 1.91
CA LYS A 254 -7.60 -21.53 0.48
C LYS A 254 -6.36 -21.11 -0.29
N GLN A 255 -6.01 -21.86 -1.33
CA GLN A 255 -4.83 -21.61 -2.15
C GLN A 255 -5.19 -21.67 -3.63
N VAL A 256 -4.60 -20.77 -4.41
CA VAL A 256 -4.67 -20.81 -5.87
C VAL A 256 -3.60 -21.78 -6.36
N VAL A 257 -4.02 -22.85 -7.02
CA VAL A 257 -3.13 -23.89 -7.53
C VAL A 257 -3.04 -23.75 -9.04
N ASP A 258 -1.84 -23.92 -9.59
CA ASP A 258 -1.65 -23.94 -11.04
C ASP A 258 -2.49 -25.06 -11.68
N GLU A 259 -3.05 -24.83 -12.85
CA GLU A 259 -3.94 -25.77 -13.53
C GLU A 259 -3.27 -27.12 -13.79
N LEU A 260 -1.99 -27.08 -14.15
CA LEU A 260 -1.16 -28.28 -14.34
C LEU A 260 -0.85 -29.00 -13.02
N ALA A 261 -0.77 -28.26 -11.91
CA ALA A 261 -0.49 -28.82 -10.59
C ALA A 261 -1.73 -29.49 -9.95
N ILE A 262 -2.94 -29.25 -10.46
CA ILE A 262 -4.17 -29.88 -9.96
C ILE A 262 -4.09 -31.40 -10.03
N GLY A 263 -3.53 -31.93 -11.12
CA GLY A 263 -3.39 -33.38 -11.32
C GLY A 263 -2.50 -34.04 -10.27
N ARG A 264 -1.65 -33.27 -9.59
CA ARG A 264 -0.73 -33.73 -8.54
C ARG A 264 -1.13 -33.27 -7.13
N ILE A 265 -2.32 -32.69 -6.96
CA ILE A 265 -2.79 -32.24 -5.64
C ILE A 265 -2.84 -33.39 -4.62
N HIS A 266 -3.11 -34.63 -5.08
CA HIS A 266 -3.14 -35.81 -4.21
C HIS A 266 -1.77 -36.15 -3.59
N GLU A 267 -0.68 -35.71 -4.22
CA GLU A 267 0.69 -35.92 -3.73
C GLU A 267 1.04 -34.91 -2.62
N MET A 268 0.30 -33.82 -2.48
CA MET A 268 0.53 -32.79 -1.46
C MET A 268 -0.02 -33.25 -0.09
N THR A 269 0.71 -34.14 0.57
CA THR A 269 0.34 -34.67 1.90
C THR A 269 0.78 -33.78 3.05
N HIS A 270 1.91 -33.09 2.91
CA HIS A 270 2.50 -32.25 3.95
C HIS A 270 3.03 -30.93 3.36
N PHE A 271 2.86 -29.82 4.08
CA PHE A 271 3.52 -28.56 3.76
C PHE A 271 3.75 -27.68 4.99
N ASN A 272 4.71 -26.76 4.87
CA ASN A 272 5.02 -25.81 5.93
C ASN A 272 4.00 -24.66 5.97
N VAL A 273 3.50 -24.40 7.17
CA VAL A 273 2.61 -23.28 7.47
C VAL A 273 3.22 -22.39 8.53
N LEU A 274 2.84 -21.13 8.49
CA LEU A 274 3.02 -20.17 9.57
C LEU A 274 1.66 -19.97 10.25
N TYR A 275 1.60 -20.18 11.56
CA TYR A 275 0.44 -19.90 12.39
C TYR A 275 0.74 -18.77 13.37
N LEU A 276 -0.29 -18.02 13.77
CA LEU A 276 -0.14 -16.98 14.79
C LEU A 276 -0.34 -17.60 16.19
N PRO A 277 0.61 -17.49 17.12
CA PRO A 277 0.47 -18.06 18.47
C PRO A 277 -0.78 -17.59 19.22
N ASP A 278 -1.12 -16.31 19.12
CA ASP A 278 -2.31 -15.73 19.78
C ASP A 278 -3.63 -16.20 19.14
N ARG A 279 -3.58 -16.66 17.88
CA ARG A 279 -4.74 -17.11 17.10
C ARG A 279 -4.37 -18.30 16.21
N PRO A 280 -4.18 -19.50 16.79
CA PRO A 280 -3.63 -20.65 16.07
C PRO A 280 -4.47 -21.12 14.87
N THR A 281 -5.77 -20.80 14.83
CA THR A 281 -6.63 -21.13 13.68
C THR A 281 -6.29 -20.35 12.42
N LYS A 282 -5.61 -19.21 12.55
CA LYS A 282 -5.12 -18.41 11.42
C LYS A 282 -3.79 -18.96 10.95
N VAL A 283 -3.77 -19.43 9.71
CA VAL A 283 -2.60 -20.05 9.07
C VAL A 283 -2.36 -19.49 7.69
N GLN A 284 -1.10 -19.44 7.29
CA GLN A 284 -0.68 -19.10 5.94
C GLN A 284 0.44 -20.04 5.49
N ARG A 285 0.46 -20.44 4.22
CA ARG A 285 1.55 -21.26 3.67
C ARG A 285 2.81 -20.41 3.50
N THR A 286 3.96 -20.92 3.92
CA THR A 286 5.24 -20.17 3.94
C THR A 286 5.67 -19.69 2.55
N GLU A 287 5.44 -20.49 1.51
CA GLU A 287 5.83 -20.19 0.13
C GLU A 287 5.04 -19.05 -0.52
N GLU A 288 3.84 -18.73 -0.02
CA GLU A 288 2.96 -17.71 -0.63
C GLU A 288 3.26 -16.29 -0.14
N ILE A 289 3.94 -16.16 1.00
CA ILE A 289 4.26 -14.86 1.63
C ILE A 289 5.06 -13.96 0.69
N HIS A 290 5.92 -14.56 -0.13
CA HIS A 290 6.84 -13.84 -1.02
C HIS A 290 6.20 -13.42 -2.36
N LYS A 291 4.96 -13.85 -2.64
CA LYS A 291 4.29 -13.62 -3.95
C LYS A 291 3.30 -12.45 -3.96
N VAL A 292 3.06 -11.77 -2.85
CA VAL A 292 1.95 -10.79 -2.75
C VAL A 292 2.45 -9.36 -2.59
N VAL A 293 2.82 -8.74 -3.72
CA VAL A 293 2.65 -7.30 -3.91
C VAL A 293 1.68 -7.10 -5.07
N LYS A 294 0.39 -7.32 -4.82
CA LYS A 294 -0.64 -6.89 -5.78
C LYS A 294 -0.71 -5.37 -5.75
N TRP A 295 -0.53 -4.75 -6.91
CA TRP A 295 -0.95 -3.37 -7.13
C TRP A 295 -2.47 -3.29 -6.90
N ASP A 296 -2.91 -2.42 -5.99
CA ASP A 296 -4.33 -2.13 -5.74
C ASP A 296 -4.92 -1.33 -6.92
N SER A 297 -4.87 -1.86 -8.14
CA SER A 297 -5.33 -1.18 -9.37
C SER A 297 -6.81 -0.80 -9.30
N TYR A 298 -7.61 -1.56 -8.55
CA TYR A 298 -9.03 -1.28 -8.31
C TYR A 298 -9.28 0.02 -7.51
N LYS A 299 -8.27 0.57 -6.82
CA LYS A 299 -8.38 1.87 -6.12
C LYS A 299 -8.13 3.07 -7.04
N ILE A 300 -7.56 2.86 -8.21
CA ILE A 300 -7.21 3.93 -9.16
C ILE A 300 -8.44 4.36 -9.97
N VAL A 301 -9.24 3.40 -10.42
CA VAL A 301 -10.46 3.63 -11.21
C VAL A 301 -11.45 4.60 -10.53
N PRO A 302 -11.89 4.40 -9.27
CA PRO A 302 -12.79 5.34 -8.61
C PRO A 302 -12.21 6.74 -8.49
N GLN A 303 -10.91 6.84 -8.22
CA GLN A 303 -10.25 8.13 -8.04
C GLN A 303 -10.19 8.89 -9.36
N ALA A 304 -9.94 8.19 -10.47
CA ALA A 304 -10.00 8.80 -11.80
C ALA A 304 -11.42 9.27 -12.15
N THR A 305 -12.45 8.44 -11.90
CA THR A 305 -13.85 8.81 -12.14
C THR A 305 -14.26 10.04 -11.33
N LEU A 306 -13.91 10.09 -10.04
CA LEU A 306 -14.20 11.24 -9.18
C LEU A 306 -13.45 12.51 -9.63
N PHE A 307 -12.23 12.36 -10.12
CA PHE A 307 -11.46 13.48 -10.65
C PHE A 307 -12.12 14.09 -11.89
N ILE A 308 -12.49 13.25 -12.86
CA ILE A 308 -13.15 13.69 -14.10
C ILE A 308 -14.46 14.42 -13.78
N ILE A 309 -15.29 13.85 -12.92
CA ILE A 309 -16.55 14.47 -12.48
C ILE A 309 -16.28 15.81 -11.80
N SER A 310 -15.28 15.88 -10.93
CA SER A 310 -14.87 17.13 -10.27
C SER A 310 -14.50 18.23 -11.26
N VAL A 311 -13.74 17.90 -12.31
CA VAL A 311 -13.34 18.85 -13.36
C VAL A 311 -14.53 19.35 -14.16
N ILE A 312 -15.47 18.46 -14.52
CA ILE A 312 -16.69 18.82 -15.25
C ILE A 312 -17.51 19.84 -14.44
N ILE A 313 -17.64 19.64 -13.13
CA ILE A 313 -18.39 20.56 -12.27
C ILE A 313 -17.71 21.90 -12.15
N LEU A 314 -16.38 21.93 -11.93
CA LEU A 314 -15.65 23.20 -11.86
C LEU A 314 -15.84 24.00 -13.15
N HIS A 315 -15.88 23.32 -14.30
CA HIS A 315 -16.15 23.94 -15.59
C HIS A 315 -17.59 24.47 -15.68
N LEU A 316 -18.60 23.68 -15.30
CA LEU A 316 -20.00 24.10 -15.28
C LEU A 316 -20.24 25.30 -14.35
N VAL A 317 -19.70 25.26 -13.13
CA VAL A 317 -19.74 26.36 -12.16
C VAL A 317 -19.04 27.61 -12.70
N SER A 318 -17.88 27.46 -13.34
CA SER A 318 -17.17 28.58 -13.97
C SER A 318 -17.99 29.20 -15.10
N LEU A 319 -18.75 28.41 -15.87
CA LEU A 319 -19.65 28.91 -16.91
C LEU A 319 -20.94 29.53 -16.34
N GLY A 320 -21.38 29.13 -15.14
CA GLY A 320 -22.65 29.56 -14.55
C GLY A 320 -23.85 28.76 -15.09
N ILE A 321 -23.61 27.55 -15.58
CA ILE A 321 -24.59 26.59 -16.10
C ILE A 321 -24.76 25.48 -15.07
#